data_AF-A0A353M2N5-F1
#
_entry.id   AF-A0A353M2N5-F1
#
_cell.length_a   1.000
_cell.length_b   1.000
_cell.length_c   1.000
_cell.angle_alpha   90.00
_cell.angle_beta   90.00
_cell.angle_gamma   90.00
#
_symmetry.space_group_name_H-M   'P 1'
#
loop_
_entity.id
_entity.type
_entity.pdbx_description
1 polymer ?
#
loop_
_entity_poly.entity_id
_entity_poly.type
_entity_poly.pdbx_seq_one_letter_code
_entity_poly.pdbx_strand_id
1 'polypeptide(L)'
;MEDVARLVDRLIVMERGTIALDGTPAEVFGQVARLTEMGLGVPQITELMHELKARGLAVNTDIFTVEKAEEEIIRVMGWQK
;
A
#
# COMPACT_ATOMS: atom_id res chain seq x y z
N MET A 1 -4.29 -5.00 8.75
CA MET A 1 -3.29 -4.02 8.24
C MET A 1 -3.96 -2.70 7.86
N GLU A 2 -5.25 -2.75 7.57
CA GLU A 2 -6.15 -1.68 7.14
C GLU A 2 -6.31 -0.59 8.19
N ASP A 3 -6.50 -0.97 9.45
CA ASP A 3 -6.60 -0.03 10.58
C ASP A 3 -5.31 0.77 10.74
N VAL A 4 -4.15 0.11 10.61
CA VAL A 4 -2.85 0.76 10.68
C VAL A 4 -2.69 1.76 9.53
N ALA A 5 -3.07 1.38 8.31
CA ALA A 5 -3.01 2.30 7.17
C ALA A 5 -3.93 3.53 7.31
N ARG A 6 -4.99 3.45 8.12
CA ARG A 6 -5.99 4.53 8.30
C ARG A 6 -5.79 5.37 9.56
N LEU A 7 -5.28 4.80 10.64
CA LEU A 7 -5.37 5.39 11.98
C LEU A 7 -4.07 5.99 12.50
N VAL A 8 -2.93 5.73 11.85
CA VAL A 8 -1.63 6.21 12.34
C VAL A 8 -0.94 7.12 11.34
N ASP A 9 -0.21 8.10 11.86
CA ASP A 9 0.61 9.03 11.05
C ASP A 9 2.06 8.54 10.88
N ARG A 10 2.49 7.60 11.73
CA ARG A 10 3.84 7.05 11.75
C ARG A 10 3.82 5.55 12.01
N LEU A 11 4.69 4.83 11.30
CA LEU A 11 4.90 3.41 11.37
C LEU A 11 6.37 3.11 11.63
N ILE A 12 6.61 2.21 12.59
CA ILE A 12 7.93 1.65 12.87
C ILE A 12 7.82 0.14 12.70
N VAL A 13 8.64 -0.42 11.81
CA VAL A 13 8.74 -1.87 11.61
C VAL A 13 9.99 -2.37 12.29
N MET A 14 9.83 -3.39 13.12
CA MET A 14 10.93 -4.02 13.84
C MET A 14 11.27 -5.37 13.22
N GLU A 15 12.56 -5.64 13.05
CA GLU A 15 13.08 -6.93 12.63
C GLU A 15 14.22 -7.33 13.58
N ARG A 16 14.10 -8.53 14.16
CA ARG A 16 15.15 -9.14 15.04
C ARG A 16 15.67 -8.20 16.13
N GLY A 17 14.78 -7.41 16.74
CA GLY A 17 15.13 -6.48 17.82
C GLY A 17 15.71 -5.14 17.37
N THR A 18 15.72 -4.85 16.07
CA THR A 18 16.18 -3.57 15.51
C THR A 18 15.09 -2.89 14.71
N ILE A 19 15.19 -1.57 14.54
CA ILE A 19 14.28 -0.81 13.67
C ILE A 19 14.70 -1.06 12.22
N ALA A 20 13.81 -1.67 11.44
CA ALA A 20 14.02 -1.96 10.03
C ALA A 20 13.48 -0.85 9.13
N LEU A 21 12.33 -0.27 9.49
CA LEU A 21 11.67 0.86 8.82
C LEU A 21 11.10 1.83 9.85
N ASP A 22 11.14 3.13 9.53
CA ASP A 22 10.55 4.20 10.31
C ASP A 22 10.12 5.32 9.36
N GLY A 23 8.83 5.63 9.33
CA GLY A 23 8.29 6.64 8.43
C GLY A 23 6.77 6.73 8.49
N THR A 24 6.19 7.45 7.54
CA THR A 24 4.73 7.50 7.33
C THR A 24 4.20 6.15 6.83
N PRO A 25 2.89 5.87 6.95
CA PRO A 25 2.30 4.69 6.34
C PRO A 25 2.61 4.57 4.85
N ALA A 26 2.65 5.68 4.12
CA ALA A 26 2.94 5.66 2.69
C ALA A 26 4.38 5.19 2.39
N GLU A 27 5.36 5.69 3.15
CA GLU A 27 6.77 5.30 2.99
C GLU A 27 7.04 3.85 3.40
N VAL A 28 6.33 3.36 4.43
CA VAL A 28 6.49 1.99 4.93
C VAL A 28 5.78 0.99 4.03
N PHE A 29 4.49 1.19 3.73
CA PHE A 29 3.73 0.28 2.89
C PHE A 29 4.15 0.30 1.42
N GLY A 30 4.77 1.38 0.93
CA GLY A 30 5.40 1.41 -0.39
C GLY A 30 6.54 0.38 -0.54
N GLN A 31 7.09 -0.13 0.56
CA GLN A 31 8.11 -1.18 0.55
C GLN A 31 7.50 -2.59 0.64
N VAL A 32 6.46 -2.85 -0.16
CA VAL A 32 5.69 -4.10 -0.16
C VAL A 32 6.59 -5.35 -0.17
N ALA A 33 7.54 -5.43 -1.10
CA ALA A 33 8.45 -6.57 -1.22
C ALA A 33 9.23 -6.84 0.08
N ARG A 34 9.75 -5.78 0.71
CA ARG A 34 10.53 -5.88 1.96
C ARG A 34 9.64 -6.30 3.14
N LEU A 35 8.42 -5.77 3.21
CA LEU A 35 7.45 -6.17 4.24
C LEU A 35 7.07 -7.66 4.09
N THR A 36 6.83 -8.12 2.85
CA THR A 36 6.53 -9.52 2.57
C THR A 36 7.70 -10.45 2.91
N GLU A 37 8.94 -10.06 2.60
CA GLU A 37 10.16 -10.81 2.99
C GLU A 37 10.31 -10.93 4.52
N MET A 38 9.87 -9.92 5.27
CA MET A 38 9.83 -9.92 6.74
C MET A 38 8.66 -10.75 7.32
N GLY A 39 7.81 -11.33 6.47
CA GLY A 39 6.60 -12.05 6.88
C GLY A 39 5.46 -11.14 7.33
N LEU A 40 5.51 -9.85 6.99
CA LEU A 40 4.45 -8.88 7.26
C LEU A 40 3.53 -8.78 6.03
N GLY A 41 2.22 -8.69 6.29
CA GLY A 41 1.24 -8.42 5.24
C GLY A 41 1.27 -6.95 4.80
N VAL A 42 0.49 -6.61 3.79
CA VAL A 42 0.14 -5.22 3.45
C VAL A 42 -1.39 -5.10 3.38
N PRO A 43 -1.98 -3.89 3.39
CA PRO A 43 -3.42 -3.75 3.20
C PRO A 43 -3.83 -4.40 1.88
N GLN A 44 -4.94 -5.14 1.86
CA GLN A 44 -5.39 -5.90 0.67
C GLN A 44 -5.53 -5.02 -0.58
N ILE A 45 -5.96 -3.77 -0.39
CA ILE A 45 -6.11 -2.83 -1.49
C ILE A 45 -4.77 -2.55 -2.18
N THR A 46 -3.67 -2.49 -1.42
CA THR A 46 -2.31 -2.31 -1.94
C THR A 46 -1.93 -3.48 -2.86
N GLU A 47 -2.22 -4.72 -2.43
CA GLU A 47 -1.97 -5.93 -3.24
C GLU A 47 -2.75 -5.87 -4.56
N LEU A 48 -4.02 -5.49 -4.50
CA LEU A 48 -4.86 -5.31 -5.69
C LEU A 48 -4.25 -4.28 -6.66
N MET A 49 -3.81 -3.12 -6.17
CA MET A 49 -3.22 -2.09 -7.03
C MET A 49 -1.94 -2.60 -7.71
N HIS A 50 -1.11 -3.37 -7.00
CA HIS A 50 0.06 -4.01 -7.58
C HIS A 50 -0.30 -5.06 -8.63
N GLU A 51 -1.33 -5.88 -8.40
CA GLU A 51 -1.82 -6.83 -9.39
C GLU A 51 -2.37 -6.14 -10.64
N LEU A 52 -3.14 -5.07 -10.49
CA LEU A 52 -3.66 -4.29 -11.61
C LEU A 52 -2.53 -3.72 -12.46
N LYS A 53 -1.48 -3.17 -11.82
CA LYS A 53 -0.29 -2.71 -12.51
C LYS A 53 0.45 -3.83 -13.24
N ALA A 54 0.62 -4.99 -12.59
CA ALA A 54 1.25 -6.17 -13.20
C ALA A 54 0.47 -6.68 -14.42
N ARG A 55 -0.86 -6.50 -14.44
CA ARG A 55 -1.74 -6.82 -15.57
C ARG A 55 -1.78 -5.74 -16.66
N GLY A 56 -0.98 -4.68 -16.53
CA GLY A 56 -0.81 -3.63 -17.55
C GLY A 56 -1.69 -2.39 -17.37
N LEU A 57 -2.43 -2.28 -16.27
CA LEU A 57 -3.19 -1.06 -15.97
C LEU A 57 -2.24 0.03 -15.44
N ALA A 58 -2.33 1.25 -15.96
CA ALA A 58 -1.45 2.36 -15.57
C ALA A 58 -1.86 3.03 -14.24
N VAL A 59 -2.01 2.22 -13.19
CA VAL A 59 -2.37 2.67 -11.84
C VAL A 59 -1.15 2.98 -10.97
N ASN A 60 -1.32 3.93 -10.06
CA ASN A 60 -0.43 4.14 -8.93
C ASN A 60 -0.59 3.01 -7.90
N THR A 61 0.54 2.49 -7.41
CA THR A 61 0.60 1.41 -6.42
C THR A 61 0.78 1.91 -4.99
N ASP A 62 1.10 3.20 -4.80
CA ASP A 62 1.27 3.81 -3.48
C ASP A 62 -0.11 4.18 -2.88
N ILE A 63 -1.01 3.21 -2.84
CA ILE A 63 -2.40 3.36 -2.42
C ILE A 63 -2.73 2.30 -1.37
N PHE A 64 -3.11 2.80 -0.19
CA PHE A 64 -3.25 1.99 1.02
C PHE A 64 -4.67 2.01 1.59
N THR A 65 -5.60 2.70 0.92
CA THR A 65 -7.01 2.77 1.30
C THR A 65 -7.93 2.54 0.10
N VAL A 66 -9.12 2.02 0.37
CA VAL A 66 -10.13 1.70 -0.67
C VAL A 66 -10.59 2.96 -1.39
N GLU A 67 -10.76 4.06 -0.66
CA GLU A 67 -11.25 5.33 -1.18
C GLU A 67 -10.28 5.89 -2.24
N LYS A 68 -8.98 5.88 -1.97
CA LYS A 68 -7.95 6.32 -2.94
C LYS A 68 -7.84 5.38 -4.13
N ALA A 69 -8.04 4.08 -3.93
CA ALA A 69 -8.02 3.11 -5.02
C ALA A 69 -9.21 3.29 -5.97
N GLU A 70 -10.41 3.59 -5.43
CA GLU A 70 -11.58 3.93 -6.25
C GLU A 70 -11.28 5.13 -7.14
N GLU A 71 -10.78 6.22 -6.58
CA GLU A 71 -10.41 7.44 -7.31
C GLU A 71 -9.42 7.15 -8.45
N GLU A 72 -8.38 6.35 -8.15
CA GLU A 72 -7.34 5.99 -9.10
C GLU A 72 -7.85 5.08 -10.24
N ILE A 73 -8.66 4.08 -9.90
CA ILE A 73 -9.22 3.15 -10.89
C ILE A 73 -10.16 3.91 -11.84
N ILE A 74 -11.03 4.77 -11.30
CA ILE A 74 -11.90 5.63 -12.10
C ILE A 74 -11.08 6.51 -13.05
N ARG A 75 -10.02 7.14 -12.53
CA ARG A 75 -9.12 8.00 -13.31
C ARG A 75 -8.50 7.25 -14.49
N VAL A 76 -8.01 6.03 -14.27
CA VAL A 76 -7.34 5.24 -15.32
C VAL A 76 -8.33 4.62 -16.31
N MET A 77 -9.52 4.23 -15.85
CA MET A 77 -10.55 3.65 -16.72
C MET A 77 -11.35 4.69 -17.51
N GLY A 78 -11.20 5.99 -17.18
CA GLY A 78 -11.92 7.07 -17.87
C GLY A 78 -13.43 7.06 -17.61
N TRP A 79 -13.87 6.42 -16.52
CA TRP A 79 -15.29 6.39 -16.17
C TRP A 79 -15.71 7.76 -15.60
N GLN A 80 -16.73 8.37 -16.18
CA GLN A 80 -17.41 9.51 -15.59
C GLN A 80 -18.68 9.01 -14.89
N LYS A 81 -18.84 9.38 -13.62
CA LYS A 81 -19.99 9.02 -12.77
C LYS A 81 -21.23 9.82 -13.18
#